data_AF-A0A662LT63-F1
#
_entry.id   AF-A0A662LT63-F1
#
_cell.length_a   1.000
_cell.length_b   1.000
_cell.length_c   1.000
_cell.angle_alpha   90.00
_cell.angle_beta   90.00
_cell.angle_gamma   90.00
#
_symmetry.space_group_name_H-M   'P 1'
#
loop_
_entity.id
_entity.type
_entity.pdbx_description
1 polymer ?
#
loop_
_entity_poly.entity_id
_entity_poly.type
_entity_poly.pdbx_seq_one_letter_code
_entity_poly.pdbx_strand_id
1 'polypeptide(L)'
;MDNKSAKGQSNQLLMLMLLMFVMLFIFGDPNVSKFLAVSLNSAFYPLIGFDGAFPIVTLVLAGAIVVSLSSFFQNLFTDWKKMGESQEITRTFQKEMQKARREGNTNRVNKMMKMQPQIMRRQTEASSGMMKPMFFLFIFIVPIFMWLRFFLGNLEYFYFTVPWATGVSLFSKPVGFLWQTWLWLYLVFSMVFGQIVRQGLKWISWSDWWKETRKKIIPSFK
;
A
#
# COMPACT_ATOMS: atom_id res chain seq x y z
N MET A 1 12.83 -16.93 28.74
CA MET A 1 13.38 -16.94 27.36
C MET A 1 12.23 -16.80 26.38
N ASP A 2 12.31 -15.77 25.57
CA ASP A 2 11.17 -15.07 24.97
C ASP A 2 10.94 -15.55 23.52
N ASN A 3 10.30 -16.72 23.38
CA ASN A 3 10.09 -17.42 22.09
C ASN A 3 9.01 -16.77 21.19
N LYS A 4 8.43 -15.63 21.59
CA LYS A 4 7.37 -14.95 20.81
C LYS A 4 7.92 -13.95 19.79
N SER A 5 9.05 -13.29 20.05
CA SER A 5 9.63 -12.31 19.12
C SER A 5 10.30 -12.97 17.91
N ALA A 6 11.02 -14.06 18.12
CA ALA A 6 11.60 -14.88 17.04
C ALA A 6 10.50 -15.49 16.14
N LYS A 7 9.36 -15.90 16.72
CA LYS A 7 8.19 -16.36 15.96
C LYS A 7 7.54 -15.25 15.12
N GLY A 8 7.45 -14.01 15.63
CA GLY A 8 6.88 -12.88 14.89
C GLY A 8 7.69 -12.50 13.66
N GLN A 9 9.02 -12.39 13.81
CA GLN A 9 9.94 -12.09 12.72
C GLN A 9 10.08 -13.26 11.73
N SER A 10 10.08 -14.51 12.23
CA SER A 10 10.08 -15.72 11.39
C SER A 10 8.79 -15.83 10.58
N ASN A 11 7.61 -15.60 11.18
CA ASN A 11 6.34 -15.56 10.44
C ASN A 11 6.29 -14.43 9.40
N GLN A 12 6.92 -13.29 9.68
CA GLN A 12 7.04 -12.19 8.72
C GLN A 12 7.88 -12.60 7.50
N LEU A 13 9.03 -13.21 7.72
CA LEU A 13 9.87 -13.70 6.62
C LEU A 13 9.15 -14.78 5.81
N LEU A 14 8.47 -15.73 6.47
CA LEU A 14 7.68 -16.76 5.80
C LEU A 14 6.54 -16.15 4.95
N MET A 15 5.85 -15.13 5.46
CA MET A 15 4.78 -14.45 4.70
C MET A 15 5.32 -13.73 3.47
N LEU A 16 6.48 -13.08 3.58
CA LEU A 16 7.15 -12.44 2.44
C LEU A 16 7.61 -13.48 1.41
N MET A 17 8.20 -14.60 1.85
CA MET A 17 8.59 -15.69 0.96
C MET A 17 7.38 -16.28 0.24
N LEU A 18 6.25 -16.46 0.94
CA LEU A 18 5.00 -16.94 0.35
C LEU A 18 4.48 -15.94 -0.68
N LEU A 19 4.49 -14.64 -0.38
CA LEU A 19 4.12 -13.60 -1.34
C LEU A 19 5.01 -13.62 -2.59
N MET A 20 6.32 -13.78 -2.43
CA MET A 20 7.25 -13.89 -3.55
C MET A 20 6.99 -15.15 -4.38
N PHE A 21 6.75 -16.29 -3.75
CA PHE A 21 6.40 -17.53 -4.46
C PHE A 21 5.10 -17.37 -5.24
N VAL A 22 4.08 -16.78 -4.64
CA VAL A 22 2.80 -16.50 -5.31
C VAL A 22 3.01 -15.51 -6.47
N MET A 23 3.85 -14.47 -6.32
CA MET A 23 4.21 -13.59 -7.44
C MET A 23 4.86 -14.37 -8.58
N LEU A 24 5.87 -15.18 -8.27
CA LEU A 24 6.58 -15.95 -9.29
C LEU A 24 5.64 -16.94 -10.00
N PHE A 25 4.71 -17.57 -9.27
CA PHE A 25 3.72 -18.46 -9.87
C PHE A 25 2.75 -17.68 -10.78
N ILE A 26 2.19 -16.58 -10.29
CA ILE A 26 1.20 -15.79 -11.03
C ILE A 26 1.82 -15.15 -12.28
N PHE A 27 2.99 -14.53 -12.17
CA PHE A 27 3.66 -13.87 -13.30
C PHE A 27 4.50 -14.81 -14.17
N GLY A 28 4.96 -15.92 -13.62
CA GLY A 28 5.82 -16.89 -14.31
C GLY A 28 5.07 -17.92 -15.13
N ASP A 29 3.83 -18.27 -14.76
CA ASP A 29 2.97 -19.13 -15.57
C ASP A 29 2.06 -18.29 -16.50
N PRO A 30 2.28 -18.35 -17.83
CA PRO A 30 1.45 -17.62 -18.80
C PRO A 30 -0.04 -18.00 -18.72
N ASN A 31 -0.37 -19.23 -18.33
CA ASN A 31 -1.74 -19.70 -18.25
C ASN A 31 -2.48 -19.02 -17.10
N VAL A 32 -1.83 -18.92 -15.94
CA VAL A 32 -2.41 -18.27 -14.75
C VAL A 32 -2.62 -16.79 -15.02
N SER A 33 -1.61 -16.10 -15.56
CA SER A 33 -1.73 -14.68 -15.90
C SER A 33 -2.82 -14.43 -16.95
N LYS A 34 -2.90 -15.26 -17.99
CA LYS A 34 -3.93 -15.13 -19.03
C LYS A 34 -5.33 -15.40 -18.48
N PHE A 35 -5.49 -16.44 -17.67
CA PHE A 35 -6.77 -16.74 -17.02
C PHE A 35 -7.26 -15.56 -16.19
N LEU A 36 -6.43 -15.04 -15.27
CA LEU A 36 -6.77 -13.88 -14.45
C LEU A 36 -7.13 -12.66 -15.29
N ALA A 37 -6.35 -12.39 -16.34
CA ALA A 37 -6.59 -11.26 -17.22
C ALA A 37 -7.92 -11.38 -17.99
N VAL A 38 -8.21 -12.54 -18.58
CA VAL A 38 -9.45 -12.76 -19.35
C VAL A 38 -10.68 -12.77 -18.44
N SER A 39 -10.60 -13.42 -17.28
CA SER A 39 -11.69 -13.43 -16.30
C SER A 39 -12.03 -12.04 -15.80
N LEU A 40 -11.03 -11.19 -15.59
CA LEU A 40 -11.26 -9.81 -15.21
C LEU A 40 -11.68 -8.93 -16.39
N ASN A 41 -11.31 -9.29 -17.62
CA ASN A 41 -11.72 -8.55 -18.80
C ASN A 41 -13.23 -8.55 -18.99
N SER A 42 -13.92 -9.67 -18.75
CA SER A 42 -15.38 -9.71 -18.87
C SER A 42 -16.10 -8.77 -17.90
N ALA A 43 -15.51 -8.48 -16.74
CA ALA A 43 -16.06 -7.56 -15.76
C ALA A 43 -15.61 -6.11 -16.00
N PHE A 44 -14.31 -5.86 -16.11
CA PHE A 44 -13.77 -4.50 -16.15
C PHE A 44 -13.85 -3.85 -17.53
N TYR A 45 -13.82 -4.62 -18.62
CA TYR A 45 -13.89 -4.04 -19.96
C TYR A 45 -15.21 -3.28 -20.21
N PRO A 46 -16.39 -3.84 -19.90
CA PRO A 46 -17.65 -3.09 -20.04
C PRO A 46 -17.80 -1.93 -19.04
N LEU A 47 -17.17 -2.04 -17.86
CA LEU A 47 -17.31 -1.07 -16.76
C LEU A 47 -16.42 0.17 -16.95
N ILE A 48 -15.15 -0.03 -17.32
CA ILE A 48 -14.13 1.03 -17.35
C ILE A 48 -13.23 0.96 -18.58
N GLY A 49 -13.47 0.04 -19.52
CA GLY A 49 -12.64 -0.16 -20.72
C GLY A 49 -12.90 0.84 -21.85
N PHE A 50 -14.08 1.49 -21.88
CA PHE A 50 -14.48 2.47 -22.91
C PHE A 50 -14.20 2.02 -24.35
N ASP A 51 -14.43 0.74 -24.65
CA ASP A 51 -14.12 0.11 -25.95
C ASP A 51 -12.68 0.32 -26.44
N GLY A 52 -11.74 0.59 -25.53
CA GLY A 52 -10.34 0.89 -25.85
C GLY A 52 -10.07 2.33 -26.31
N ALA A 53 -11.09 3.19 -26.40
CA ALA A 53 -10.93 4.57 -26.90
C ALA A 53 -10.13 5.47 -25.96
N PHE A 54 -10.25 5.27 -24.64
CA PHE A 54 -9.63 6.13 -23.63
C PHE A 54 -8.71 5.37 -22.67
N PRO A 55 -7.57 4.84 -23.14
CA PRO A 55 -6.73 3.94 -22.33
C PRO A 55 -6.11 4.62 -21.11
N ILE A 56 -5.81 5.92 -21.19
CA ILE A 56 -5.32 6.70 -20.05
C ILE A 56 -6.42 6.85 -18.99
N VAL A 57 -7.66 7.12 -19.41
CA VAL A 57 -8.79 7.27 -18.48
C VAL A 57 -9.08 5.94 -17.79
N THR A 58 -9.11 4.83 -18.54
CA THR A 58 -9.22 3.48 -17.98
C THR A 58 -8.13 3.20 -16.95
N LEU A 59 -6.88 3.54 -17.25
CA LEU A 59 -5.75 3.36 -16.34
C LEU A 59 -5.88 4.20 -15.06
N VAL A 60 -6.33 5.45 -15.18
CA VAL A 60 -6.58 6.33 -14.03
C VAL A 60 -7.73 5.81 -13.17
N LEU A 61 -8.83 5.36 -13.78
CA LEU A 61 -9.96 4.79 -13.05
C LEU A 61 -9.59 3.50 -12.33
N ALA A 62 -8.85 2.60 -12.99
CA ALA A 62 -8.33 1.39 -12.37
C ALA A 62 -7.39 1.74 -11.19
N GLY A 63 -6.54 2.77 -11.35
CA GLY A 63 -5.73 3.32 -10.28
C GLY A 63 -6.54 3.84 -9.09
N ALA A 64 -7.61 4.59 -9.37
CA ALA A 64 -8.52 5.07 -8.33
C ALA A 64 -9.20 3.92 -7.57
N ILE A 65 -9.62 2.86 -8.28
CA ILE A 65 -10.19 1.64 -7.67
C ILE A 65 -9.15 0.98 -6.76
N VAL A 66 -7.93 0.77 -7.26
CA VAL A 66 -6.85 0.15 -6.49
C VAL A 66 -6.52 0.97 -5.23
N VAL A 67 -6.37 2.29 -5.34
CA VAL A 67 -6.08 3.17 -4.20
C VAL A 67 -7.22 3.15 -3.18
N SER A 68 -8.47 3.17 -3.65
CA SER A 68 -9.65 3.14 -2.79
C SER A 68 -9.76 1.83 -2.02
N LEU A 69 -9.62 0.71 -2.73
CA LEU A 69 -9.65 -0.63 -2.15
C LEU A 69 -8.48 -0.83 -1.18
N SER A 70 -7.30 -0.35 -1.56
CA SER A 70 -6.11 -0.40 -0.72
C SER A 70 -6.29 0.37 0.57
N SER A 71 -6.82 1.58 0.49
CA SER A 71 -7.11 2.42 1.66
C SER A 71 -8.17 1.80 2.56
N PHE A 72 -9.21 1.20 1.97
CA PHE A 72 -10.27 0.51 2.71
C PHE A 72 -9.73 -0.65 3.54
N PHE A 73 -9.00 -1.59 2.91
CA PHE A 73 -8.45 -2.75 3.62
C PHE A 73 -7.37 -2.35 4.62
N GLN A 74 -6.50 -1.39 4.29
CA GLN A 74 -5.53 -0.87 5.26
C GLN A 74 -6.24 -0.34 6.51
N ASN A 75 -7.32 0.42 6.35
CA ASN A 75 -8.07 0.94 7.48
C ASN A 75 -8.82 -0.15 8.28
N LEU A 76 -9.34 -1.17 7.60
CA LEU A 76 -10.05 -2.28 8.24
C LEU A 76 -9.13 -3.13 9.13
N PHE A 77 -7.89 -3.36 8.67
CA PHE A 77 -6.98 -4.30 9.32
C PHE A 77 -5.88 -3.65 10.17
N THR A 78 -5.65 -2.35 10.03
CA THR A 78 -4.59 -1.63 10.78
C THR A 78 -5.14 -1.00 12.04
N ASP A 79 -4.57 -1.37 13.20
CA ASP A 79 -4.80 -0.66 14.46
C ASP A 79 -3.93 0.60 14.52
N TRP A 80 -4.47 1.70 14.01
CA TRP A 80 -3.78 3.00 13.95
C TRP A 80 -3.40 3.54 15.33
N LYS A 81 -4.15 3.18 16.39
CA LYS A 81 -3.87 3.64 17.76
C LYS A 81 -2.61 2.96 18.29
N LYS A 82 -2.54 1.63 18.22
CA LYS A 82 -1.33 0.88 18.62
C LYS A 82 -0.11 1.30 17.83
N MET A 83 -0.29 1.59 16.54
CA MET A 83 0.78 2.09 15.69
C MET A 83 1.27 3.47 16.14
N GLY A 84 0.36 4.40 16.43
CA GLY A 84 0.72 5.74 16.95
C GLY A 84 1.43 5.68 18.30
N GLU A 85 0.92 4.87 19.24
CA GLU A 85 1.54 4.66 20.56
C GLU A 85 2.97 4.09 20.43
N SER A 86 3.15 3.09 19.57
CA SER A 86 4.45 2.49 19.31
C SER A 86 5.44 3.49 18.68
N GLN A 87 4.98 4.33 17.75
CA GLN A 87 5.79 5.38 17.14
C GLN A 87 6.25 6.42 18.17
N GLU A 88 5.35 6.87 19.07
CA GLU A 88 5.70 7.86 20.09
C GLU A 88 6.65 7.28 21.16
N ILE A 89 6.44 6.04 21.58
CA ILE A 89 7.37 5.31 22.47
C ILE A 89 8.76 5.23 21.83
N THR A 90 8.83 4.85 20.56
CA THR A 90 10.09 4.72 19.82
C THR A 90 10.78 6.09 19.69
N ARG A 91 10.03 7.14 19.37
CA ARG A 91 10.54 8.51 19.25
C ARG A 91 11.09 9.02 20.58
N THR A 92 10.36 8.80 21.67
CA THR A 92 10.77 9.21 23.02
C THR A 92 12.03 8.45 23.45
N PHE A 93 12.07 7.13 23.21
CA PHE A 93 13.25 6.30 23.48
C PHE A 93 14.49 6.78 22.72
N GLN A 94 14.36 7.11 21.43
CA GLN A 94 15.46 7.63 20.62
C GLN A 94 15.97 8.99 21.13
N LYS A 95 15.06 9.91 21.48
CA LYS A 95 15.42 11.22 22.06
C LYS A 95 16.16 11.05 23.38
N GLU A 96 15.65 10.21 24.27
CA GLU A 96 16.29 9.91 25.55
C GLU A 96 17.66 9.28 25.36
N MET A 97 17.81 8.35 24.40
CA MET A 97 19.09 7.72 24.06
C MET A 97 20.12 8.73 23.56
N GLN A 98 19.72 9.66 22.71
CA GLN A 98 20.59 10.74 22.25
C GLN A 98 20.97 11.67 23.41
N LYS A 99 20.02 12.01 24.29
CA LYS A 99 20.28 12.84 25.48
C LYS A 99 21.26 12.16 26.43
N ALA A 100 21.04 10.90 26.77
CA ALA A 100 21.93 10.12 27.63
C ALA A 100 23.36 10.00 27.08
N ARG A 101 23.50 9.89 25.75
CA ARG A 101 24.81 9.89 25.06
C ARG A 101 25.50 11.25 25.12
N ARG A 102 24.75 12.35 24.90
CA ARG A 102 25.27 13.72 24.99
C ARG A 102 25.72 14.08 26.42
N GLU A 103 24.99 13.60 27.42
CA GLU A 103 25.30 13.78 28.85
C GLU A 103 26.45 12.89 29.33
N GLY A 104 26.99 11.98 28.50
CA GLY A 104 28.06 11.05 28.90
C GLY A 104 27.63 10.04 29.98
N ASN A 105 26.33 9.86 30.22
CA ASN A 105 25.82 9.02 31.30
C ASN A 105 25.80 7.53 30.88
N THR A 106 26.93 6.87 31.09
CA THR A 106 27.15 5.45 30.74
C THR A 106 26.14 4.51 31.39
N ASN A 107 25.74 4.76 32.64
CA ASN A 107 24.74 3.97 33.36
C ASN A 107 23.35 4.07 32.70
N ARG A 108 22.93 5.28 32.30
CA ARG A 108 21.65 5.51 31.61
C ARG A 108 21.65 4.90 30.22
N VAL A 109 22.76 5.04 29.47
CA VAL A 109 22.93 4.39 28.16
C VAL A 109 22.82 2.87 28.30
N ASN A 110 23.54 2.26 29.26
CA ASN A 110 23.48 0.81 29.50
C ASN A 110 22.08 0.34 29.88
N LYS A 111 21.35 1.09 30.73
CA LYS A 111 19.96 0.79 31.08
C LYS A 111 19.05 0.81 29.86
N MET A 112 19.21 1.79 28.96
CA MET A 112 18.38 1.89 27.77
C MET A 112 18.75 0.89 26.68
N MET A 113 20.03 0.53 26.55
CA MET A 113 20.45 -0.59 25.68
C MET A 113 19.79 -1.90 26.13
N LYS A 114 19.64 -2.14 27.44
CA LYS A 114 18.89 -3.30 27.95
C LYS A 114 17.39 -3.26 27.62
N MET A 115 16.80 -2.07 27.48
CA MET A 115 15.38 -1.90 27.09
C MET A 115 15.16 -1.91 25.58
N GLN A 116 16.20 -1.68 24.78
CA GLN A 116 16.12 -1.65 23.31
C GLN A 116 15.40 -2.87 22.70
N PRO A 117 15.67 -4.12 23.13
CA PRO A 117 14.96 -5.28 22.58
C PRO A 117 13.44 -5.25 22.86
N GLN A 118 13.02 -4.72 24.01
CA GLN A 118 11.61 -4.60 24.35
C GLN A 118 10.91 -3.54 23.50
N ILE A 119 11.59 -2.41 23.23
CA ILE A 119 11.07 -1.36 22.34
C ILE A 119 10.94 -1.90 20.91
N MET A 120 11.98 -2.58 20.40
CA MET A 120 11.93 -3.21 19.08
C MET A 120 10.81 -4.25 19.01
N ARG A 121 10.62 -5.06 20.06
CA ARG A 121 9.53 -6.03 20.11
C ARG A 121 8.16 -5.36 20.02
N ARG A 122 7.92 -4.28 20.80
CA ARG A 122 6.67 -3.52 20.72
C ARG A 122 6.45 -2.90 19.34
N GLN A 123 7.51 -2.43 18.70
CA GLN A 123 7.49 -1.93 17.33
C GLN A 123 7.08 -3.03 16.34
N THR A 124 7.69 -4.21 16.43
CA THR A 124 7.36 -5.36 15.57
C THR A 124 5.93 -5.85 15.79
N GLU A 125 5.47 -5.90 17.04
CA GLU A 125 4.10 -6.28 17.37
C GLU A 125 3.10 -5.28 16.78
N ALA A 126 3.36 -3.97 16.89
CA ALA A 126 2.53 -2.95 16.26
C ALA A 126 2.55 -3.04 14.71
N SER A 127 3.70 -3.37 14.10
CA SER A 127 3.80 -3.53 12.65
C SER A 127 3.20 -4.84 12.12
N SER A 128 3.16 -5.89 12.93
CA SER A 128 2.63 -7.20 12.51
C SER A 128 1.15 -7.14 12.10
N GLY A 129 0.40 -6.18 12.64
CA GLY A 129 -0.99 -5.91 12.25
C GLY A 129 -1.15 -5.49 10.79
N MET A 130 -0.14 -4.82 10.21
CA MET A 130 -0.15 -4.38 8.79
C MET A 130 0.20 -5.48 7.80
N MET A 131 0.72 -6.62 8.27
CA MET A 131 1.17 -7.68 7.36
C MET A 131 0.03 -8.55 6.85
N LYS A 132 -0.93 -8.89 7.71
CA LYS A 132 -2.13 -9.63 7.29
C LYS A 132 -2.86 -8.97 6.11
N PRO A 133 -3.15 -7.66 6.14
CA PRO A 133 -3.79 -7.01 4.99
C PRO A 133 -2.94 -7.04 3.74
N MET A 134 -1.61 -7.09 3.82
CA MET A 134 -0.74 -7.08 2.64
C MET A 134 -1.01 -8.25 1.69
N PHE A 135 -1.25 -9.45 2.23
CA PHE A 135 -1.59 -10.61 1.41
C PHE A 135 -2.98 -10.51 0.77
N PHE A 136 -3.97 -10.01 1.51
CA PHE A 136 -5.30 -9.76 0.94
C PHE A 136 -5.23 -8.70 -0.15
N LEU A 137 -4.56 -7.57 0.11
CA LEU A 137 -4.33 -6.51 -0.87
C LEU A 137 -3.68 -7.05 -2.13
N PHE A 138 -2.66 -7.89 -1.98
CA PHE A 138 -1.97 -8.51 -3.09
C PHE A 138 -2.92 -9.32 -3.99
N ILE A 139 -3.76 -10.17 -3.41
CA ILE A 139 -4.73 -11.00 -4.15
C ILE A 139 -5.72 -10.14 -4.95
N PHE A 140 -6.10 -8.97 -4.45
CA PHE A 140 -7.02 -8.09 -5.18
C PHE A 140 -6.31 -7.22 -6.23
N ILE A 141 -5.12 -6.72 -5.89
CA ILE A 141 -4.41 -5.75 -6.72
C ILE A 141 -3.77 -6.43 -7.93
N VAL A 142 -3.12 -7.58 -7.74
CA VAL A 142 -2.37 -8.24 -8.83
C VAL A 142 -3.26 -8.59 -10.03
N PRO A 143 -4.42 -9.22 -9.86
CA PRO A 143 -5.32 -9.47 -10.98
C PRO A 143 -5.68 -8.20 -11.75
N ILE A 144 -5.96 -7.09 -11.08
CA ILE A 144 -6.28 -5.80 -11.73
C ILE A 144 -5.11 -5.34 -12.62
N PHE A 145 -3.88 -5.46 -12.14
CA PHE A 145 -2.69 -5.13 -12.93
C PHE A 145 -2.47 -6.08 -14.12
N MET A 146 -2.80 -7.37 -13.95
CA MET A 146 -2.74 -8.34 -15.06
C MET A 146 -3.75 -8.02 -16.14
N TRP A 147 -4.98 -7.69 -15.73
CA TRP A 147 -6.01 -7.22 -16.63
C TRP A 147 -5.58 -5.92 -17.32
N LEU A 148 -5.07 -4.92 -16.59
CA LEU A 148 -4.59 -3.67 -17.19
C LEU A 148 -3.51 -3.93 -18.26
N ARG A 149 -2.54 -4.79 -17.96
CA ARG A 149 -1.50 -5.16 -18.94
C ARG A 149 -2.10 -5.82 -20.18
N PHE A 150 -3.06 -6.72 -20.00
CA PHE A 150 -3.75 -7.39 -21.10
C PHE A 150 -4.59 -6.40 -21.92
N PHE A 151 -5.41 -5.57 -21.26
CA PHE A 151 -6.22 -4.55 -21.89
C PHE A 151 -5.36 -3.60 -22.74
N LEU A 152 -4.31 -3.02 -22.14
CA LEU A 152 -3.40 -2.11 -22.83
C LEU A 152 -2.65 -2.77 -23.99
N GLY A 153 -2.37 -4.08 -23.88
CA GLY A 153 -1.68 -4.84 -24.92
C GLY A 153 -2.56 -5.20 -26.13
N ASN A 154 -3.88 -5.15 -25.98
CA ASN A 154 -4.85 -5.44 -27.05
C ASN A 154 -5.39 -4.16 -27.72
N LEU A 155 -4.86 -2.99 -27.37
CA LEU A 155 -5.25 -1.74 -28.02
C LEU A 155 -4.63 -1.63 -29.41
N GLU A 156 -5.40 -1.14 -30.38
CA GLU A 156 -4.89 -0.81 -31.72
C GLU A 156 -3.85 0.32 -31.66
N TYR A 157 -4.05 1.30 -30.77
CA TYR A 157 -3.15 2.43 -30.56
C TYR A 157 -2.74 2.53 -29.09
N PHE A 158 -1.45 2.30 -28.81
CA PHE A 158 -0.86 2.35 -27.47
C PHE A 158 0.09 3.56 -27.26
N TYR A 159 -0.03 4.58 -28.12
CA TYR A 159 0.77 5.80 -28.06
C TYR A 159 -0.07 6.96 -27.52
N PHE A 160 0.56 7.83 -26.73
CA PHE A 160 -0.07 9.04 -26.21
C PHE A 160 0.88 10.24 -26.25
N THR A 161 0.31 11.43 -26.17
CA THR A 161 1.05 12.69 -26.19
C THR A 161 1.00 13.36 -24.82
N VAL A 162 2.14 13.84 -24.36
CA VAL A 162 2.30 14.65 -23.16
C VAL A 162 2.88 16.02 -23.54
N PRO A 163 2.73 17.07 -22.69
CA PRO A 163 3.16 18.42 -23.04
C PRO A 163 4.64 18.54 -23.44
N TRP A 164 5.48 17.59 -23.01
CA TRP A 164 6.93 17.56 -23.27
C TRP A 164 7.38 16.47 -24.25
N ALA A 165 6.48 15.62 -24.77
CA ALA A 165 6.82 14.56 -25.70
C ALA A 165 5.60 14.05 -26.49
N THR A 166 5.75 13.85 -27.80
CA THR A 166 4.72 13.31 -28.68
C THR A 166 4.95 11.83 -28.95
N GLY A 167 3.89 11.02 -29.03
CA GLY A 167 4.00 9.61 -29.45
C GLY A 167 4.75 8.73 -28.45
N VAL A 168 4.52 8.91 -27.15
CA VAL A 168 5.09 8.05 -26.11
C VAL A 168 4.31 6.74 -26.07
N SER A 169 5.01 5.60 -26.26
CA SER A 169 4.39 4.28 -26.11
C SER A 169 4.13 3.96 -24.64
N LEU A 170 2.96 3.41 -24.31
CA LEU A 170 2.64 2.89 -22.99
C LEU A 170 3.61 1.79 -22.52
N PHE A 171 4.18 1.03 -23.45
CA PHE A 171 5.11 -0.07 -23.17
C PHE A 171 6.59 0.32 -23.28
N SER A 172 6.88 1.56 -23.68
CA SER A 172 8.25 2.08 -23.69
C SER A 172 8.85 2.07 -22.28
N LYS A 173 10.17 1.95 -22.20
CA LYS A 173 10.93 2.12 -20.96
C LYS A 173 11.66 3.46 -21.05
N PRO A 174 11.22 4.49 -20.31
CA PRO A 174 11.90 5.78 -20.34
C PRO A 174 13.34 5.64 -19.82
N VAL A 175 14.28 6.40 -20.40
CA VAL A 175 15.70 6.34 -20.03
C VAL A 175 15.87 6.62 -18.54
N GLY A 176 16.60 5.74 -17.84
CA GLY A 176 16.81 5.84 -16.38
C GLY A 176 15.73 5.18 -15.51
N PHE A 177 14.67 4.62 -16.11
CA PHE A 177 13.59 3.96 -15.38
C PHE A 177 13.53 2.45 -15.65
N LEU A 178 13.28 1.67 -14.59
CA LEU A 178 13.26 0.20 -14.65
C LEU A 178 11.94 -0.38 -15.23
N TRP A 179 10.86 0.38 -15.20
CA TRP A 179 9.50 -0.06 -15.53
C TRP A 179 8.92 0.63 -16.76
N GLN A 180 7.89 -0.01 -17.34
CA GLN A 180 7.17 0.47 -18.52
C GLN A 180 6.38 1.76 -18.20
N THR A 181 6.19 2.62 -19.20
CA THR A 181 5.56 3.94 -19.05
C THR A 181 4.16 3.89 -18.41
N TRP A 182 3.33 2.90 -18.73
CA TRP A 182 2.00 2.77 -18.13
C TRP A 182 2.04 2.55 -16.60
N LEU A 183 3.05 1.84 -16.08
CA LEU A 183 3.22 1.67 -14.63
C LEU A 183 3.57 2.99 -13.96
N TRP A 184 4.39 3.82 -14.61
CA TRP A 184 4.74 5.14 -14.11
C TRP A 184 3.55 6.09 -14.10
N LEU A 185 2.76 6.09 -15.17
CA LEU A 185 1.51 6.85 -15.22
C LEU A 185 0.61 6.44 -14.06
N TYR A 186 0.37 5.15 -13.90
CA TYR A 186 -0.44 4.62 -12.81
C TYR A 186 0.09 5.11 -11.45
N LEU A 187 1.41 5.03 -11.23
CA LEU A 187 2.04 5.33 -9.95
C LEU A 187 1.93 6.82 -9.59
N VAL A 188 2.17 7.71 -10.56
CA VAL A 188 2.02 9.15 -10.39
C VAL A 188 0.56 9.52 -10.09
N PHE A 189 -0.38 9.03 -10.90
CA PHE A 189 -1.80 9.31 -10.70
C PHE A 189 -2.31 8.74 -9.37
N SER A 190 -1.93 7.50 -9.03
CA SER A 190 -2.31 6.87 -7.77
C SER A 190 -1.80 7.64 -6.56
N MET A 191 -0.59 8.19 -6.63
CA MET A 191 -0.05 9.04 -5.56
C MET A 191 -0.85 10.34 -5.40
N VAL A 192 -1.12 11.05 -6.50
CA VAL A 192 -1.90 12.30 -6.48
C VAL A 192 -3.32 12.02 -5.98
N PHE A 193 -3.99 11.02 -6.54
CA PHE A 193 -5.33 10.61 -6.12
C PHE A 193 -5.36 10.20 -4.65
N GLY A 194 -4.35 9.47 -4.17
CA GLY A 194 -4.21 9.12 -2.76
C GLY A 194 -4.12 10.34 -1.84
N GLN A 195 -3.47 11.43 -2.27
CA GLN A 195 -3.47 12.68 -1.50
C GLN A 195 -4.86 13.33 -1.46
N ILE A 196 -5.56 13.35 -2.59
CA ILE A 196 -6.93 13.89 -2.68
C ILE A 196 -7.86 13.13 -1.74
N VAL A 197 -7.82 11.79 -1.76
CA VAL A 197 -8.62 10.94 -0.87
C VAL A 197 -8.30 11.23 0.60
N ARG A 198 -7.02 11.32 0.97
CA ARG A 198 -6.61 11.66 2.34
C ARG A 198 -7.14 13.00 2.79
N GLN A 199 -7.04 14.02 1.93
CA GLN A 199 -7.50 15.37 2.26
C GLN A 199 -9.03 15.43 2.34
N GLY A 200 -9.73 14.74 1.44
CA GLY A 200 -11.19 14.61 1.47
C GLY A 200 -11.69 13.95 2.75
N LEU A 201 -11.06 12.85 3.19
CA LEU A 201 -11.38 12.18 4.45
C LEU A 201 -11.16 13.11 5.66
N LYS A 202 -10.09 13.92 5.67
CA LYS A 202 -9.87 14.92 6.72
C LYS A 202 -11.00 15.95 6.76
N TRP A 203 -11.40 16.48 5.62
CA TRP A 203 -12.50 17.44 5.52
C TRP A 203 -13.82 16.85 6.03
N ILE A 204 -14.14 15.61 5.63
CA ILE A 204 -15.32 14.91 6.13
C ILE A 204 -15.23 14.72 7.65
N SER A 205 -14.07 14.36 8.19
CA SER A 205 -13.89 14.19 9.64
C SER A 205 -14.09 15.49 10.44
N TRP A 206 -13.84 16.64 9.83
CA TRP A 206 -14.03 17.96 10.43
C TRP A 206 -15.45 18.51 10.25
N SER A 207 -16.22 17.95 9.31
CA SER A 207 -17.61 18.33 9.07
C SER A 207 -18.49 18.04 10.28
N ASP A 208 -19.44 18.94 10.55
CA ASP A 208 -20.32 18.81 11.70
C ASP A 208 -21.29 17.64 11.56
N TRP A 209 -21.68 17.30 10.33
CA TRP A 209 -22.44 16.10 10.00
C TRP A 209 -21.77 14.82 10.51
N TRP A 210 -20.45 14.67 10.32
CA TRP A 210 -19.72 13.49 10.80
C TRP A 210 -19.60 13.48 12.33
N LYS A 211 -19.37 14.64 12.96
CA LYS A 211 -19.34 14.75 14.43
C LYS A 211 -20.68 14.37 15.05
N GLU A 212 -21.78 14.77 14.42
CA GLU A 212 -23.13 14.48 14.89
C GLU A 212 -23.52 13.02 14.66
N THR A 213 -23.16 12.46 13.50
CA THR A 213 -23.37 11.05 13.17
C THR A 213 -22.55 10.14 14.10
N ARG A 214 -21.29 10.50 14.39
CA ARG A 214 -20.45 9.77 15.36
C ARG A 214 -21.03 9.78 16.77
N LYS A 215 -21.61 10.90 17.21
CA LYS A 215 -22.31 11.02 18.51
C LYS A 215 -23.56 10.14 18.58
N LYS A 216 -24.26 9.93 17.46
CA LYS A 216 -25.45 9.06 17.39
C LYS A 216 -25.09 7.55 17.36
N ILE A 217 -23.98 7.19 16.71
CA ILE A 217 -23.57 5.79 16.51
C ILE A 217 -22.77 5.24 17.70
N ILE A 218 -21.97 6.08 18.36
CA ILE A 218 -21.21 5.70 19.55
C ILE A 218 -21.88 6.41 20.74
N PRO A 219 -22.85 5.78 21.44
CA PRO A 219 -23.30 6.33 22.71
C PRO A 219 -22.06 6.38 23.60
N SER A 220 -21.80 7.55 24.16
CA SER A 220 -20.64 7.83 24.99
C SER A 220 -20.38 6.67 25.95
N PHE A 221 -19.24 6.00 25.81
CA PHE A 221 -18.68 5.25 26.92
C PHE A 221 -18.42 6.29 28.02
N LYS A 222 -19.27 6.22 29.04
CA LYS A 222 -19.10 6.94 30.30
C LYS A 222 -17.97 6.28 31.08
#